data_AF-A0A535JTS1-F1
#
_entry.id   AF-A0A535JTS1-F1
#
_cell.length_a   1.000
_cell.length_b   1.000
_cell.length_c   1.000
_cell.angle_alpha   90.00
_cell.angle_beta   90.00
_cell.angle_gamma   90.00
#
_symmetry.space_group_name_H-M   'P 1'
#
loop_
_entity.id
_entity.type
_entity.pdbx_description
1 polymer ?
#
loop_
_entity_poly.entity_id
_entity_poly.type
_entity_poly.pdbx_seq_one_letter_code
_entity_poly.pdbx_strand_id
1 'polypeptide(L)'
;NPVWEAIAERPRALLSVFGAYAYIPGHWNQDEYGVPTSYYAAVQLACDIEPTADEAELAKILEGQLGHFQPEGKHAPVEPGDNRYGKLLPSIRGLRLTVTGVRAKFKFGGNRTPQHREAVAEKLAERGTPLDREARTHVLRRLARQKT
;
A
#
# COMPACT_ATOMS: atom_id res chain seq x y z
N ASN A 1 -2.46 2.61 -23.58
CA ASN A 1 -3.12 2.56 -22.26
C ASN A 1 -4.06 3.76 -22.18
N PRO A 2 -5.39 3.57 -22.12
CA PRO A 2 -6.38 4.65 -22.15
C PRO A 2 -6.29 5.60 -20.95
N VAL A 3 -5.57 5.24 -19.89
CA VAL A 3 -5.35 6.11 -18.72
C VAL A 3 -4.76 7.48 -19.10
N TRP A 4 -3.98 7.56 -20.19
CA TRP A 4 -3.35 8.81 -20.61
C TRP A 4 -4.33 9.84 -21.13
N GLU A 5 -5.40 9.41 -21.81
CA GLU A 5 -6.46 10.31 -22.29
C GLU A 5 -7.23 10.89 -21.09
N ALA A 6 -7.59 10.05 -20.13
CA ALA A 6 -8.26 10.47 -18.91
C ALA A 6 -7.41 11.46 -18.07
N ILE A 7 -6.10 11.20 -17.96
CA ILE A 7 -5.17 12.10 -17.25
C ILE A 7 -4.99 13.43 -18.01
N ALA A 8 -4.97 13.41 -19.34
CA ALA A 8 -4.86 14.63 -20.15
C ALA A 8 -6.13 15.50 -20.04
N GLU A 9 -7.31 14.89 -20.03
CA GLU A 9 -8.58 15.60 -19.80
C GLU A 9 -8.66 16.17 -18.38
N ARG A 10 -8.22 15.38 -17.39
CA ARG A 10 -8.25 15.77 -15.98
C ARG A 10 -7.01 15.25 -15.25
N PRO A 11 -6.00 16.09 -14.97
CA PRO A 11 -4.73 15.69 -14.35
C PRO A 11 -4.88 15.51 -12.83
N ARG A 12 -5.80 14.64 -12.42
CA ARG A 12 -6.14 14.34 -11.02
C ARG A 12 -6.29 12.83 -10.88
N ALA A 13 -5.75 12.26 -9.81
CA ALA A 13 -5.96 10.85 -9.49
C ALA A 13 -6.23 10.63 -8.00
N LEU A 14 -6.78 9.46 -7.69
CA LEU A 14 -6.84 8.94 -6.34
C LEU A 14 -5.95 7.70 -6.25
N LEU A 15 -4.81 7.81 -5.58
CA LEU A 15 -3.95 6.66 -5.28
C LEU A 15 -4.49 5.96 -4.02
N SER A 16 -4.96 4.72 -4.16
CA SER A 16 -5.42 3.90 -3.05
C SER A 16 -4.39 2.82 -2.74
N VAL A 17 -3.88 2.81 -1.52
CA VAL A 17 -2.95 1.79 -1.01
C VAL A 17 -3.63 1.09 0.17
N PHE A 18 -3.55 -0.23 0.20
CA PHE A 18 -4.04 -1.04 1.31
C PHE A 18 -3.01 -2.09 1.71
N GLY A 19 -3.05 -2.52 2.97
CA GLY A 19 -2.14 -3.50 3.53
C GLY A 19 -2.63 -4.01 4.88
N ALA A 20 -1.88 -4.90 5.51
CA ALA A 20 -2.27 -5.54 6.77
C ALA A 20 -3.69 -6.11 6.74
N TYR A 21 -4.06 -6.70 5.60
CA TYR A 21 -5.39 -7.22 5.35
C TYR A 21 -5.53 -8.64 5.89
N ALA A 22 -6.48 -8.89 6.79
CA ALA A 22 -6.79 -10.23 7.25
C ALA A 22 -8.30 -10.44 7.34
N TYR A 23 -8.81 -11.52 6.75
CA TYR A 23 -10.19 -11.93 6.97
C TYR A 23 -10.32 -12.54 8.37
N ILE A 24 -11.31 -12.08 9.14
CA ILE A 24 -11.65 -12.51 10.48
C ILE A 24 -12.95 -13.32 10.38
N PRO A 25 -12.87 -14.67 10.46
CA PRO A 25 -14.04 -15.52 10.47
C PRO A 25 -15.03 -15.14 11.58
N GLY A 26 -16.33 -15.37 11.32
CA GLY A 26 -17.41 -15.07 12.25
C GLY A 26 -17.19 -15.68 13.65
N HIS A 27 -16.81 -16.95 13.69
CA HIS A 27 -16.54 -17.72 14.91
C HIS A 27 -15.30 -17.23 15.71
N TRP A 28 -14.55 -16.24 15.21
CA TRP A 28 -13.51 -15.54 16.00
C TRP A 28 -14.10 -14.35 16.76
N ASN A 29 -15.22 -13.81 16.26
CA ASN A 29 -15.89 -12.68 16.87
C ASN A 29 -16.85 -13.10 17.98
N GLN A 30 -17.63 -14.16 17.73
CA GLN A 30 -18.58 -14.77 18.66
C GLN A 30 -18.66 -16.27 18.34
N ASP A 31 -19.76 -16.93 18.67
CA ASP A 31 -20.08 -18.31 18.32
C ASP A 31 -20.44 -18.46 16.81
N GLU A 32 -21.26 -19.46 16.47
CA GLU A 32 -21.76 -19.69 15.11
C GLU A 32 -22.54 -18.49 14.53
N TYR A 33 -23.03 -17.57 15.36
CA TYR A 33 -23.72 -16.33 14.94
C TYR A 33 -22.78 -15.13 14.79
N GLY A 34 -21.47 -15.31 15.00
CA GLY A 34 -20.51 -14.23 14.85
C GLY A 34 -20.48 -13.68 13.42
N VAL A 35 -20.61 -12.35 13.31
CA VAL A 35 -20.55 -11.68 12.00
C VAL A 35 -19.08 -11.61 11.53
N PRO A 36 -18.75 -12.14 10.34
CA PRO A 36 -17.39 -12.05 9.79
C PRO A 36 -17.03 -10.61 9.41
N THR A 37 -15.73 -10.33 9.34
CA THR A 37 -15.22 -9.01 8.93
C THR A 37 -13.82 -9.13 8.36
N SER A 38 -13.31 -8.08 7.73
CA SER A 38 -11.88 -7.94 7.47
C SER A 38 -11.24 -6.91 8.41
N TYR A 39 -10.02 -7.19 8.82
CA TYR A 39 -9.08 -6.21 9.34
C TYR A 39 -8.21 -5.68 8.19
N TYR A 40 -7.93 -4.38 8.19
CA TYR A 40 -7.10 -3.75 7.15
C TYR A 40 -6.63 -2.34 7.54
N ALA A 41 -5.54 -1.91 6.91
CA ALA A 41 -5.17 -0.52 6.76
C ALA A 41 -5.39 -0.10 5.30
N ALA A 42 -6.04 1.04 5.07
CA ALA A 42 -6.22 1.63 3.76
C ALA A 42 -5.98 3.14 3.82
N VAL A 43 -5.24 3.65 2.85
CA VAL A 43 -4.96 5.08 2.67
C VAL A 43 -5.30 5.46 1.23
N GLN A 44 -6.07 6.53 1.09
CA GLN A 44 -6.40 7.14 -0.18
C GLN A 44 -5.76 8.52 -0.23
N LEU A 45 -4.99 8.76 -1.27
CA LEU A 45 -4.30 10.01 -1.55
C LEU A 45 -4.96 10.67 -2.75
N ALA A 46 -5.56 11.84 -2.56
CA ALA A 46 -5.96 12.69 -3.67
C ALA A 46 -4.72 13.40 -4.18
N CYS A 47 -4.48 13.34 -5.50
CA CYS A 47 -3.27 13.87 -6.10
C CYS A 47 -3.59 14.72 -7.33
N ASP A 48 -2.83 15.80 -7.48
CA ASP A 48 -2.65 16.44 -8.78
C ASP A 48 -1.52 15.71 -9.52
N ILE A 49 -1.65 15.59 -10.84
CA ILE A 49 -0.84 14.71 -11.68
C ILE A 49 -0.02 15.52 -12.68
N GLU A 50 1.28 15.26 -12.72
CA GLU A 50 2.19 15.75 -13.76
C GLU A 50 2.73 14.55 -14.55
N PRO A 51 2.22 14.30 -15.77
CA PRO A 51 2.80 13.30 -16.66
C PRO A 51 4.17 13.76 -17.16
N THR A 52 5.11 12.82 -17.25
CA THR A 52 6.42 13.07 -17.84
C THR A 52 6.77 11.97 -18.84
N ALA A 53 7.34 12.40 -19.96
CA ALA A 53 7.99 11.53 -20.94
C ALA A 53 9.46 11.93 -21.13
N ASP A 54 9.97 12.84 -20.30
CA ASP A 54 11.37 13.23 -20.31
C ASP A 54 12.22 12.05 -19.80
N GLU A 55 13.11 11.56 -20.65
CA GLU A 55 13.88 10.35 -20.36
C GLU A 55 14.77 10.50 -19.12
N ALA A 56 15.28 11.70 -18.84
CA ALA A 56 16.10 11.95 -17.66
C ALA A 56 15.27 11.97 -16.37
N GLU A 57 14.04 12.49 -16.41
CA GLU A 57 13.09 12.37 -15.30
C GLU A 57 12.63 10.93 -15.07
N LEU A 58 12.36 10.18 -16.15
CA LEU A 58 11.99 8.77 -16.08
C LEU A 58 13.11 7.94 -15.45
N ALA A 59 14.35 8.17 -15.87
CA ALA A 59 15.53 7.55 -15.30
C ALA A 59 15.60 7.76 -13.77
N LYS A 60 15.41 8.99 -13.29
CA LYS A 60 15.39 9.30 -11.84
C LYS A 60 14.28 8.55 -11.09
N ILE A 61 13.07 8.47 -11.66
CA ILE A 61 11.96 7.74 -11.05
C ILE A 61 12.29 6.24 -10.96
N LEU A 62 12.81 5.66 -12.03
CA LEU A 62 13.15 4.24 -12.11
C LEU A 62 14.32 3.88 -11.19
N GLU A 63 15.36 4.71 -11.11
CA GLU A 63 16.45 4.55 -10.14
C GLU A 63 15.94 4.58 -8.69
N GLY A 64 15.01 5.50 -8.37
CA GLY A 64 14.37 5.51 -7.05
C GLY A 64 13.60 4.22 -6.74
N GLN A 65 12.91 3.66 -7.72
CA GLN A 65 12.21 2.38 -7.59
C GLN A 65 13.19 1.20 -7.44
N LEU A 66 14.25 1.15 -8.25
CA LEU A 66 15.27 0.12 -8.17
C LEU A 66 16.01 0.17 -6.84
N GLY A 67 16.41 1.36 -6.35
CA GLY A 67 17.01 1.50 -5.03
C GLY A 67 16.08 1.06 -3.88
N HIS A 68 14.77 1.17 -4.06
CA HIS A 68 13.79 0.67 -3.08
C HIS A 68 13.61 -0.86 -3.14
N PHE A 69 13.43 -1.42 -4.34
CA PHE A 69 13.07 -2.82 -4.53
C PHE A 69 14.26 -3.77 -4.69
N GLN A 70 15.41 -3.26 -5.10
CA GLN A 70 16.69 -3.96 -5.27
C GLN A 70 17.82 -3.17 -4.56
N PRO A 71 17.73 -2.96 -3.23
CA PRO A 71 18.70 -2.17 -2.48
C PRO A 71 20.13 -2.73 -2.54
N GLU A 72 20.31 -3.98 -2.95
CA GLU A 72 21.61 -4.58 -3.22
C GLU A 72 22.34 -3.99 -4.43
N GLY A 73 21.65 -3.19 -5.27
CA GLY A 73 22.27 -2.46 -6.38
C GLY A 73 22.81 -3.34 -7.51
N LYS A 74 22.29 -4.57 -7.68
CA LYS A 74 22.74 -5.53 -8.70
C LYS A 74 22.12 -5.27 -10.08
N HIS A 75 22.09 -4.01 -10.49
CA HIS A 75 21.59 -3.57 -11.80
C HIS A 75 22.52 -2.52 -12.41
N ALA A 76 22.47 -2.37 -13.74
CA ALA A 76 23.09 -1.25 -14.42
C ALA A 76 22.36 0.07 -14.08
N PRO A 77 23.01 1.24 -14.19
CA PRO A 77 22.33 2.52 -14.05
C PRO A 77 21.29 2.72 -15.16
N VAL A 78 20.12 3.25 -14.82
CA VAL A 78 19.10 3.67 -15.75
C VAL A 78 19.43 5.07 -16.23
N GLU A 79 19.88 5.17 -17.49
CA GLU A 79 20.26 6.43 -18.12
C GLU A 79 19.74 6.48 -19.57
N PRO A 80 19.36 7.66 -20.08
CA PRO A 80 19.07 7.86 -21.50
C PRO A 80 20.24 7.46 -22.41
N GLY A 81 19.95 7.19 -23.68
CA GLY A 81 20.94 6.91 -24.72
C GLY A 81 21.03 5.46 -25.19
N ASP A 82 22.13 5.12 -25.86
CA ASP A 82 22.31 3.85 -26.60
C ASP A 82 22.71 2.65 -25.71
N ASN A 83 22.10 2.54 -24.53
CA ASN A 83 22.25 1.39 -23.63
C ASN A 83 20.93 0.59 -23.55
N ARG A 84 20.96 -0.58 -22.89
CA ARG A 84 19.79 -1.48 -22.82
C ARG A 84 18.57 -0.83 -22.16
N TYR A 85 18.76 0.01 -21.14
CA TYR A 85 17.66 0.70 -20.47
C TYR A 85 17.24 1.97 -21.22
N GLY A 86 18.19 2.76 -21.72
CA GLY A 86 17.92 3.95 -22.53
C GLY A 86 17.02 3.66 -23.73
N LYS A 87 17.24 2.54 -24.43
CA LYS A 87 16.37 2.07 -25.53
C LYS A 87 14.94 1.75 -25.13
N LEU A 88 14.67 1.50 -23.84
CA LEU A 88 13.34 1.19 -23.32
C LEU A 88 12.60 2.45 -22.83
N LEU A 89 13.31 3.51 -22.46
CA LEU A 89 12.71 4.74 -21.91
C LEU A 89 11.64 5.38 -22.82
N PRO A 90 11.79 5.43 -24.17
CA PRO A 90 10.76 5.98 -25.04
C PRO A 90 9.40 5.26 -24.99
N SER A 91 9.38 4.00 -24.51
CA SER A 91 8.16 3.21 -24.37
C SER A 91 7.43 3.42 -23.03
N ILE A 92 8.06 4.15 -22.11
CA ILE A 92 7.57 4.38 -20.75
C ILE A 92 7.03 5.80 -20.65
N ARG A 93 6.02 5.97 -19.80
CA ARG A 93 5.54 7.29 -19.36
C ARG A 93 5.45 7.28 -17.84
N GLY A 94 5.89 8.37 -17.23
CA GLY A 94 5.95 8.55 -15.79
C GLY A 94 4.85 9.47 -15.32
N LEU A 95 4.53 9.37 -14.03
CA LEU A 95 3.60 10.27 -13.34
C LEU A 95 4.26 10.75 -12.07
N ARG A 96 4.29 12.07 -11.86
CA ARG A 96 4.54 12.67 -10.56
C ARG A 96 3.20 13.01 -9.91
N LEU A 97 3.01 12.51 -8.69
CA LEU A 97 1.78 12.65 -7.91
C LEU A 97 2.03 13.63 -6.76
N THR A 98 1.45 14.83 -6.86
CA THR A 98 1.49 15.80 -5.76
C THR A 98 0.28 15.57 -4.87
N VAL A 99 0.50 15.09 -3.64
CA VAL A 99 -0.58 14.77 -2.68
C VAL A 99 -1.24 16.05 -2.20
N THR A 100 -2.54 16.19 -2.45
CA THR A 100 -3.37 17.33 -2.04
C THR A 100 -4.39 16.98 -0.95
N GLY A 101 -4.58 15.69 -0.66
CA GLY A 101 -5.43 15.25 0.43
C GLY A 101 -5.19 13.80 0.83
N VAL A 102 -5.43 13.50 2.10
CA VAL A 102 -5.22 12.15 2.66
C VAL A 102 -6.48 11.71 3.41
N ARG A 103 -6.95 10.50 3.10
CA ARG A 103 -7.99 9.81 3.87
C ARG A 103 -7.47 8.45 4.27
N ALA A 104 -7.55 8.11 5.55
CA ALA A 104 -7.06 6.83 6.04
C ALA A 104 -8.11 6.11 6.89
N LYS A 105 -8.21 4.79 6.71
CA LYS A 105 -9.03 3.91 7.55
C LYS A 105 -8.19 2.75 8.04
N PHE A 106 -8.21 2.55 9.34
CA PHE A 106 -7.57 1.42 9.99
C PHE A 106 -8.63 0.64 10.77
N LYS A 107 -9.11 -0.46 10.20
CA LYS A 107 -10.14 -1.31 10.81
C LYS A 107 -9.44 -2.51 11.46
N PHE A 108 -9.26 -2.44 12.78
CA PHE A 108 -8.63 -3.51 13.57
C PHE A 108 -9.43 -3.79 14.84
N GLY A 109 -10.75 -3.93 14.69
CA GLY A 109 -11.66 -4.23 15.80
C GLY A 109 -11.76 -3.13 16.86
N GLY A 110 -11.53 -1.86 16.50
CA GLY A 110 -11.52 -0.74 17.47
C GLY A 110 -12.85 -0.51 18.21
N ASN A 111 -13.95 -1.11 17.74
CA ASN A 111 -15.25 -1.13 18.41
C ASN A 111 -15.43 -2.32 19.37
N ARG A 112 -14.42 -3.20 19.52
CA ARG A 112 -14.43 -4.38 20.39
C ARG A 112 -13.58 -4.14 21.64
N THR A 113 -13.84 -4.91 22.68
CA THR A 113 -13.09 -4.85 23.94
C THR A 113 -11.60 -5.18 23.72
N PRO A 114 -10.70 -4.74 24.63
CA PRO A 114 -9.30 -5.12 24.58
C PRO A 114 -9.09 -6.64 24.56
N GLN A 115 -9.79 -7.37 25.43
CA GLN A 115 -9.71 -8.83 25.55
C GLN A 115 -10.12 -9.54 24.26
N HIS A 116 -11.17 -9.04 23.59
CA HIS A 116 -11.59 -9.55 22.29
C HIS A 116 -10.48 -9.39 21.24
N ARG A 117 -9.85 -8.22 21.22
CA ARG A 117 -8.76 -7.94 20.28
C ARG A 117 -7.51 -8.76 20.58
N GLU A 118 -7.20 -9.02 21.86
CA GLU A 118 -6.12 -9.92 22.28
C GLU A 118 -6.42 -11.36 21.79
N ALA A 119 -7.65 -11.86 21.98
CA ALA A 119 -8.04 -13.19 21.48
C ALA A 119 -7.94 -13.31 19.95
N VAL A 120 -8.39 -12.28 19.20
CA VAL A 120 -8.23 -12.26 17.74
C VAL A 120 -6.75 -12.18 17.35
N ALA A 121 -5.91 -11.45 18.09
CA ALA A 121 -4.47 -11.37 17.85
C ALA A 121 -3.78 -12.74 18.01
N GLU A 122 -4.19 -13.56 18.97
CA GLU A 122 -3.69 -14.92 19.12
C GLU A 122 -4.15 -15.84 17.98
N LYS A 123 -5.43 -15.76 17.58
CA LYS A 123 -5.92 -16.51 16.40
C LYS A 123 -5.21 -16.13 15.10
N LEU A 124 -4.85 -14.86 14.93
CA LEU A 124 -4.01 -14.41 13.82
C LEU A 124 -2.60 -15.01 13.89
N ALA A 125 -2.02 -15.13 15.10
CA ALA A 125 -0.72 -15.79 15.28
C ALA A 125 -0.80 -17.28 14.94
N GLU A 126 -1.85 -17.97 15.39
CA GLU A 126 -2.12 -19.39 15.11
C GLU A 126 -2.24 -19.65 13.60
N ARG A 127 -3.02 -18.82 12.88
CA ARG A 127 -3.17 -18.96 11.42
C ARG A 127 -1.89 -18.60 10.66
N GLY A 128 -1.15 -17.60 11.11
CA GLY A 128 0.26 -17.42 10.77
C GLY A 128 0.61 -16.99 9.34
N THR A 129 -0.33 -16.54 8.51
CA THR A 129 0.02 -16.03 7.17
C THR A 129 0.83 -14.72 7.24
N PRO A 130 1.55 -14.30 6.17
CA PRO A 130 2.24 -13.01 6.15
C PRO A 130 1.32 -11.84 6.51
N LEU A 131 0.10 -11.81 5.96
CA LEU A 131 -0.85 -10.74 6.22
C LEU A 131 -1.46 -10.82 7.64
N ASP A 132 -1.56 -12.02 8.23
CA ASP A 132 -1.97 -12.17 9.63
C ASP A 132 -0.96 -11.53 10.58
N ARG A 133 0.34 -11.69 10.29
CA ARG A 133 1.41 -11.06 11.08
C ARG A 133 1.32 -9.55 11.05
N GLU A 134 1.11 -8.96 9.87
CA GLU A 134 0.91 -7.52 9.72
C GLU A 134 -0.33 -7.02 10.47
N ALA A 135 -1.48 -7.70 10.29
CA ALA A 135 -2.72 -7.36 10.96
C ALA A 135 -2.59 -7.46 12.49
N ARG A 136 -1.94 -8.53 12.99
CA ARG A 136 -1.65 -8.74 14.42
C ARG A 136 -0.80 -7.61 14.98
N THR A 137 0.29 -7.22 14.29
CA THR A 137 1.12 -6.08 14.71
C THR A 137 0.28 -4.81 14.87
N HIS A 138 -0.65 -4.54 13.95
CA HIS A 138 -1.54 -3.39 14.04
C HIS A 138 -2.57 -3.46 15.17
N VAL A 139 -3.06 -4.65 15.52
CA VAL A 139 -3.95 -4.88 16.67
C VAL A 139 -3.18 -4.62 17.98
N LEU A 140 -2.03 -5.26 18.16
CA LEU A 140 -1.21 -5.15 19.38
C LEU A 140 -0.71 -3.72 19.62
N ARG A 141 -0.22 -3.04 18.56
CA ARG A 141 0.20 -1.64 18.66
C ARG A 141 -0.91 -0.72 19.19
N ARG A 142 -2.17 -0.99 18.83
CA ARG A 142 -3.32 -0.18 19.27
C ARG A 142 -3.75 -0.49 20.69
N LEU A 143 -3.64 -1.75 21.11
CA LEU A 143 -3.88 -2.15 22.50
C LEU A 143 -2.87 -1.48 23.44
N ALA A 144 -1.59 -1.45 23.06
CA ALA A 144 -0.54 -0.79 23.84
C ALA A 144 -0.84 0.70 24.08
N ARG A 145 -1.29 1.42 23.04
CA ARG A 145 -1.63 2.85 23.12
C ARG A 145 -2.85 3.18 23.99
N GLN A 146 -3.70 2.20 24.31
CA GLN A 146 -4.88 2.40 25.15
C GLN A 146 -4.60 2.13 26.64
N LYS A 147 -3.44 1.54 26.95
CA LYS A 147 -3.00 1.28 28.33
C LYS A 147 -2.14 2.44 28.89
N THR A 148 -1.87 3.47 28.07
CA THR A 148 -1.13 4.70 28.40
C THR A 148 -2.10 5.86 28.43
#